data_AF-A0A0F8ZED5-F1
#
_entry.id   AF-A0A0F8ZED5-F1
#
_cell.length_a   1.000
_cell.length_b   1.000
_cell.length_c   1.000
_cell.angle_alpha   90.00
_cell.angle_beta   90.00
_cell.angle_gamma   90.00
#
_symmetry.space_group_name_H-M   'P 1'
#
loop_
_entity.id
_entity.type
_entity.pdbx_description
1 polymer ?
#
loop_
_entity_poly.entity_id
_entity_poly.type
_entity_poly.pdbx_seq_one_letter_code
_entity_poly.pdbx_strand_id
1 'polypeptide(L)'
;MKQVKTANADEAVVRGNESSIHEDTANQLKMAGEVQRNFLPQQLPDSDVTKWAAIWRPAEWVSGDIYDVTRLDEKHIGFYIADAVGHSMPAALLTMFLKQAIVMRQTTGNDYRIFDPLEVMTNLNRKMVEQELNGCLFATCCYCLL
;
A
#
# COMPACT_ATOMS: atom_id res chain seq x y z
N MET A 1 -15.68 -19.67 -58.33
CA MET A 1 -14.33 -19.13 -58.07
C MET A 1 -14.48 -17.83 -57.30
N LYS A 2 -13.78 -17.71 -56.15
CA LYS A 2 -13.64 -16.55 -55.24
C LYS A 2 -14.91 -16.08 -54.47
N GLN A 3 -14.93 -16.33 -53.16
CA GLN A 3 -14.85 -15.30 -52.10
C GLN A 3 -15.01 -15.97 -50.72
N VAL A 4 -13.89 -16.37 -50.12
CA VAL A 4 -13.75 -16.62 -48.67
C VAL A 4 -12.30 -16.27 -48.35
N LYS A 5 -12.00 -15.04 -47.89
CA LYS A 5 -10.66 -14.72 -47.32
C LYS A 5 -10.51 -13.41 -46.53
N THR A 6 -11.58 -12.76 -46.09
CA THR A 6 -11.46 -11.45 -45.40
C THR A 6 -11.68 -11.49 -43.89
N ALA A 7 -12.21 -12.57 -43.31
CA ALA A 7 -12.53 -12.61 -41.87
C ALA A 7 -11.32 -12.87 -40.93
N ASN A 8 -10.23 -13.47 -41.41
CA ASN A 8 -9.11 -13.88 -40.53
C ASN A 8 -8.11 -12.76 -40.19
N ALA A 9 -8.04 -11.69 -40.99
CA ALA A 9 -7.06 -10.62 -40.77
C ALA A 9 -7.54 -9.65 -39.66
N ASP A 10 -8.82 -9.29 -39.68
CA ASP A 10 -9.40 -8.36 -38.70
C ASP A 10 -9.47 -8.99 -37.30
N GLU A 11 -9.84 -10.27 -37.19
CA GLU A 11 -9.83 -10.97 -35.89
C GLU A 11 -8.41 -11.15 -35.32
N ALA A 12 -7.40 -11.37 -36.17
CA ALA A 12 -6.02 -11.48 -35.73
C ALA A 12 -5.46 -10.12 -35.25
N VAL A 13 -5.85 -9.02 -35.88
CA VAL A 13 -5.48 -7.65 -35.47
C VAL A 13 -6.19 -7.26 -34.18
N VAL A 14 -7.48 -7.56 -34.03
CA VAL A 14 -8.22 -7.29 -32.79
C VAL A 14 -7.65 -8.10 -31.62
N ARG A 15 -7.40 -9.40 -31.80
CA ARG A 15 -6.76 -10.24 -30.78
C ARG A 15 -5.35 -9.78 -30.45
N GLY A 16 -4.59 -9.31 -31.45
CA GLY A 16 -3.24 -8.76 -31.26
C GLY A 16 -3.22 -7.45 -30.49
N ASN A 17 -4.23 -6.59 -30.68
CA ASN A 17 -4.39 -5.35 -29.92
C ASN A 17 -4.88 -5.61 -28.49
N GLU A 18 -5.79 -6.57 -28.30
CA GLU A 18 -6.24 -6.98 -26.96
C GLU A 18 -5.05 -7.53 -26.14
N SER A 19 -4.24 -8.42 -26.71
CA SER A 19 -3.07 -8.97 -26.01
C SER A 19 -2.03 -7.90 -25.69
N SER A 20 -1.77 -6.93 -26.57
CA SER A 20 -0.83 -5.83 -26.27
C SER A 20 -1.34 -4.92 -25.15
N ILE A 21 -2.63 -4.56 -25.14
CA ILE A 21 -3.23 -3.73 -24.08
C ILE A 21 -3.20 -4.45 -22.72
N HIS A 22 -3.48 -5.76 -22.71
CA HIS A 22 -3.41 -6.56 -21.49
C HIS A 22 -1.97 -6.65 -20.96
N GLU A 23 -0.98 -6.78 -21.85
CA GLU A 23 0.43 -6.82 -21.48
C GLU A 23 0.90 -5.47 -20.90
N ASP A 24 0.51 -4.36 -21.53
CA ASP A 24 0.80 -3.01 -21.02
C ASP A 24 0.18 -2.76 -19.65
N THR A 25 -1.07 -3.19 -19.44
CA THR A 25 -1.76 -3.06 -18.15
C THR A 25 -1.07 -3.90 -17.07
N ALA A 26 -0.70 -5.14 -17.38
CA ALA A 26 0.03 -5.99 -16.44
C ALA A 26 1.38 -5.39 -16.05
N ASN A 27 2.11 -4.81 -17.01
CA ASN A 27 3.36 -4.11 -16.75
C ASN A 27 3.17 -2.89 -15.83
N GLN A 28 2.11 -2.09 -16.05
CA GLN A 28 1.78 -0.96 -15.17
C GLN A 28 1.44 -1.40 -13.74
N LEU A 29 0.66 -2.46 -13.59
CA LEU A 29 0.31 -3.02 -12.27
C LEU A 29 1.54 -3.57 -11.55
N LYS A 30 2.43 -4.25 -12.27
CA LYS A 30 3.71 -4.73 -11.72
C LYS A 30 4.57 -3.58 -11.20
N MET A 31 4.72 -2.51 -11.99
CA MET A 31 5.44 -1.32 -11.56
C MET A 31 4.79 -0.68 -10.32
N ALA A 32 3.46 -0.62 -10.25
CA ALA A 32 2.75 -0.13 -9.07
C ALA A 32 3.03 -0.98 -7.82
N GLY A 33 3.08 -2.32 -7.96
CA GLY A 33 3.48 -3.24 -6.90
C GLY A 33 4.91 -3.03 -6.41
N GLU A 34 5.84 -2.78 -7.33
CA GLU A 34 7.23 -2.45 -6.99
C GLU A 34 7.33 -1.12 -6.23
N VAL A 35 6.58 -0.10 -6.66
CA VAL A 35 6.48 1.17 -5.93
C VAL A 35 5.93 0.93 -4.53
N GLN A 36 4.82 0.19 -4.39
CA GLN A 36 4.22 -0.12 -3.10
C GLN A 36 5.22 -0.83 -2.17
N ARG A 37 5.96 -1.81 -2.70
CA ARG A 37 7.00 -2.53 -1.97
C ARG A 37 8.14 -1.60 -1.49
N ASN A 38 8.50 -0.59 -2.27
CA ASN A 38 9.54 0.37 -1.90
C ASN A 38 9.11 1.30 -0.75
N PHE A 39 7.80 1.46 -0.51
CA PHE A 39 7.29 2.19 0.67
C PHE A 39 7.33 1.36 1.95
N LEU A 40 7.50 0.04 1.87
CA LEU A 40 7.66 -0.81 3.04
C LEU A 40 9.08 -0.66 3.62
N PRO A 41 9.26 -0.92 4.93
CA PRO A 41 10.59 -0.94 5.53
C PRO A 41 11.53 -1.91 4.81
N GLN A 42 12.57 -1.38 4.15
CA GLN A 42 13.62 -2.22 3.54
C GLN A 42 14.54 -2.83 4.59
N GLN A 43 14.67 -2.15 5.73
CA GLN A 43 15.40 -2.62 6.90
C GLN A 43 14.51 -2.41 8.11
N LEU A 44 14.34 -3.48 8.89
CA LEU A 44 13.64 -3.41 10.17
C LEU A 44 14.62 -2.89 11.23
N PRO A 45 14.16 -2.13 12.23
CA PRO A 45 15.04 -1.57 13.24
C PRO A 45 15.70 -2.68 14.05
N ASP A 46 17.03 -2.65 14.14
CA ASP A 46 17.77 -3.53 15.05
C ASP A 46 17.61 -3.04 16.49
N SER A 47 17.35 -3.98 17.39
CA SER A 47 17.31 -3.74 18.84
C SER A 47 17.83 -4.94 19.60
N ASP A 48 18.52 -4.69 20.71
CA ASP A 48 19.08 -5.75 21.55
C ASP A 48 18.00 -6.60 22.26
N VAL A 49 16.78 -6.07 22.32
CA VAL A 49 15.66 -6.65 23.08
C VAL A 49 14.62 -7.34 22.20
N THR A 50 14.56 -7.02 20.90
CA THR A 50 13.51 -7.49 19.99
C THR A 50 14.06 -7.80 18.60
N LYS A 51 13.67 -8.95 18.03
CA LYS A 51 13.94 -9.29 16.64
C LYS A 51 12.69 -9.15 15.80
N TRP A 52 12.83 -8.55 14.63
CA TRP A 52 11.73 -8.31 13.70
C TRP A 52 11.90 -9.18 12.46
N ALA A 53 10.79 -9.71 11.97
CA ALA A 53 10.72 -10.38 10.67
C ALA A 53 9.37 -10.03 10.03
N ALA A 54 9.40 -9.72 8.74
CA ALA A 54 8.20 -9.40 7.97
C ALA A 54 8.30 -10.01 6.58
N ILE A 55 7.17 -10.49 6.08
CA ILE A 55 7.01 -10.95 4.70
C ILE A 55 5.77 -10.26 4.16
N TRP A 56 5.91 -9.60 3.02
CA TRP A 56 4.80 -9.01 2.30
C TRP A 56 4.68 -9.66 0.93
N ARG A 57 3.52 -10.27 0.69
CA ARG A 57 3.24 -11.05 -0.51
C ARG A 57 1.84 -10.68 -1.02
N PRO A 58 1.73 -9.84 -2.06
CA PRO A 58 0.44 -9.52 -2.65
C PRO A 58 -0.18 -10.77 -3.28
N ALA A 59 -1.51 -10.84 -3.31
CA ALA A 59 -2.24 -11.92 -3.97
C ALA A 59 -2.08 -11.86 -5.50
N GLU A 60 -1.99 -10.64 -6.04
CA GLU A 60 -1.72 -10.35 -7.46
C GLU A 60 -0.50 -9.44 -7.57
N TRP A 61 -0.67 -8.23 -8.10
CA TRP A 61 0.42 -7.26 -8.33
C TRP A 61 0.60 -6.29 -7.16
N VAL A 62 -0.48 -5.94 -6.47
CA VAL A 62 -0.52 -4.98 -5.36
C VAL A 62 -1.29 -5.57 -4.18
N SER A 63 -1.13 -5.00 -2.98
CA SER A 63 -1.81 -5.47 -1.77
C SER A 63 -2.72 -4.39 -1.16
N GLY A 64 -3.84 -4.82 -0.58
CA GLY A 64 -4.63 -4.01 0.36
C GLY A 64 -4.02 -3.96 1.76
N ASP A 65 -2.96 -4.75 1.99
CA ASP A 65 -2.27 -4.83 3.27
C ASP A 65 -0.97 -4.04 3.24
N ILE A 66 -0.66 -3.36 4.35
CA ILE A 66 0.59 -2.65 4.57
C ILE A 66 1.07 -2.79 6.00
N TYR A 67 2.38 -2.69 6.20
CA TYR A 67 2.96 -2.62 7.53
C TYR A 67 4.08 -1.58 7.56
N ASP A 68 4.41 -1.15 8.77
CA ASP A 68 5.60 -0.34 9.04
C ASP A 68 6.17 -0.70 10.40
N VAL A 69 7.49 -0.61 10.53
CA VAL A 69 8.23 -0.77 11.78
C VAL A 69 9.32 0.28 11.78
N THR A 70 9.21 1.26 12.65
CA THR A 70 10.10 2.43 12.66
C THR A 70 10.56 2.74 14.07
N ARG A 71 11.86 2.98 14.23
CA ARG A 71 12.42 3.48 15.48
C ARG A 71 12.05 4.94 15.67
N LEU A 72 11.39 5.27 16.78
CA LEU A 72 10.87 6.61 17.05
C LEU A 72 11.87 7.47 17.85
N ASP A 73 12.66 6.84 18.72
CA ASP A 73 13.79 7.45 19.45
C ASP A 73 14.76 6.35 19.94
N GLU A 74 15.62 6.65 20.92
CA GLU A 74 16.57 5.68 21.48
C GLU A 74 15.88 4.50 22.17
N LYS A 75 14.65 4.64 22.65
CA LYS A 75 13.95 3.68 23.51
C LYS A 75 12.67 3.10 22.90
N HIS A 76 12.07 3.78 21.93
CA HIS A 76 10.74 3.47 21.43
C HIS A 76 10.74 3.02 19.98
N ILE A 77 9.97 1.98 19.69
CA ILE A 77 9.70 1.49 18.34
C ILE A 77 8.19 1.51 18.10
N GLY A 78 7.78 2.25 17.07
CA GLY A 78 6.41 2.26 16.59
C GLY A 78 6.25 1.26 15.45
N PHE A 79 5.18 0.49 15.47
CA PHE A 79 4.87 -0.43 14.38
C PHE A 79 3.37 -0.60 14.19
N TYR A 80 2.98 -0.92 12.97
CA TYR A 80 1.60 -1.24 12.68
C TYR A 80 1.46 -2.20 11.51
N ILE A 81 0.29 -2.82 11.45
CA ILE A 81 -0.26 -3.48 10.26
C ILE A 81 -1.62 -2.86 9.96
N ALA A 82 -1.91 -2.65 8.68
CA ALA A 82 -3.20 -2.15 8.23
C ALA A 82 -3.68 -2.92 6.99
N ASP A 83 -4.99 -3.13 6.93
CA ASP A 83 -5.73 -3.78 5.85
C ASP A 83 -6.83 -2.82 5.36
N ALA A 84 -6.72 -2.39 4.12
CA ALA A 84 -7.66 -1.50 3.45
C ALA A 84 -8.79 -2.29 2.77
N VAL A 85 -10.03 -1.82 2.92
CA VAL A 85 -11.20 -2.49 2.34
C VAL A 85 -11.06 -2.68 0.81
N GLY A 86 -11.44 -3.87 0.35
CA GLY A 86 -11.47 -4.24 -1.06
C GLY A 86 -10.23 -5.02 -1.46
N HIS A 87 -9.90 -4.98 -2.75
CA HIS A 87 -8.72 -5.63 -3.31
C HIS A 87 -8.20 -4.84 -4.52
N SER A 88 -7.05 -5.26 -5.04
CA SER A 88 -6.42 -4.66 -6.23
C SER A 88 -6.04 -3.18 -6.04
N MET A 89 -6.15 -2.36 -7.08
CA MET A 89 -5.59 -1.00 -7.10
C MET A 89 -6.21 -0.01 -6.09
N PRO A 90 -7.54 0.07 -5.90
CA PRO A 90 -8.11 1.02 -4.94
C PRO A 90 -7.62 0.77 -3.51
N ALA A 91 -7.59 -0.50 -3.08
CA ALA A 91 -7.09 -0.87 -1.75
C ALA A 91 -5.60 -0.52 -1.62
N ALA A 92 -4.79 -0.82 -2.65
CA ALA A 92 -3.37 -0.47 -2.65
C ALA A 92 -3.11 1.04 -2.56
N LEU A 93 -3.87 1.85 -3.29
CA LEU A 93 -3.78 3.31 -3.17
C LEU A 93 -4.16 3.79 -1.77
N LEU A 94 -5.19 3.21 -1.17
CA LEU A 94 -5.58 3.52 0.21
C LEU A 94 -4.46 3.17 1.19
N THR A 95 -3.77 2.03 1.04
CA THR A 95 -2.62 1.72 1.90
C THR A 95 -1.50 2.74 1.83
N MET A 96 -1.22 3.31 0.65
CA MET A 96 -0.21 4.37 0.50
C MET A 96 -0.65 5.65 1.20
N PHE A 97 -1.94 5.97 1.15
CA PHE A 97 -2.50 7.05 1.97
C PHE A 97 -2.33 6.75 3.46
N LEU A 98 -2.67 5.54 3.93
CA LEU A 98 -2.51 5.15 5.33
C LEU A 98 -1.04 5.29 5.79
N LYS A 99 -0.08 4.85 4.97
CA LYS A 99 1.36 4.98 5.23
C LYS A 99 1.77 6.40 5.57
N GLN A 100 1.23 7.35 4.80
CA GLN A 100 1.51 8.78 4.94
C GLN A 100 0.68 9.44 6.06
N ALA A 101 -0.55 8.98 6.26
CA ALA A 101 -1.47 9.55 7.24
C ALA A 101 -1.11 9.13 8.68
N ILE A 102 -0.56 7.93 8.87
CA ILE A 102 -0.08 7.43 10.16
C ILE A 102 1.15 8.22 10.57
N VAL A 103 0.99 9.05 11.61
CA VAL A 103 2.08 9.81 12.22
C VAL A 103 2.27 9.28 13.63
N MET A 104 3.43 8.67 13.87
CA MET A 104 3.78 8.05 15.16
C MET A 104 4.52 9.00 16.10
N ARG A 105 5.22 10.00 15.53
CA ARG A 105 5.92 11.05 16.28
C ARG A 105 5.82 12.38 15.56
N GLN A 106 5.94 13.46 16.32
CA GLN A 106 6.06 14.82 15.83
C GLN A 106 7.35 15.45 16.35
N THR A 107 8.13 16.07 15.47
CA THR A 107 9.36 16.78 15.82
C THR A 107 9.12 18.29 15.67
N THR A 108 9.43 19.06 16.72
CA THR A 108 9.26 20.52 16.77
C THR A 108 10.56 21.15 17.26
N GLY A 109 11.33 21.73 16.36
CA GLY A 109 12.67 22.26 16.69
C GLY A 109 13.60 21.14 17.15
N ASN A 110 14.14 21.28 18.36
CA ASN A 110 15.00 20.26 18.98
C ASN A 110 14.23 19.25 19.85
N ASP A 111 12.93 19.42 20.02
CA ASP A 111 12.09 18.53 20.82
C ASP A 111 11.26 17.59 19.94
N TYR A 112 10.83 16.48 20.53
CA TYR A 112 9.91 15.56 19.89
C TYR A 112 8.84 15.07 20.86
N ARG A 113 7.70 14.68 20.29
CA ARG A 113 6.61 14.02 21.00
C ARG A 113 6.25 12.74 20.26
N ILE A 114 6.31 11.63 20.98
CA ILE A 114 5.78 10.35 20.52
C ILE A 114 4.31 10.29 20.91
N PHE A 115 3.47 9.90 19.96
CA PHE A 115 2.04 9.77 20.19
C PHE A 115 1.72 8.37 20.73
N ASP A 116 0.83 8.32 21.72
CA ASP A 116 0.33 7.05 22.23
C ASP A 116 -0.60 6.36 21.21
N PRO A 117 -0.87 5.06 21.37
CA PRO A 117 -1.68 4.32 20.38
C PRO A 117 -3.07 4.90 20.12
N LEU A 118 -3.73 5.44 21.14
CA LEU A 118 -5.05 6.04 20.98
C LEU A 118 -4.96 7.33 20.15
N GLU A 119 -3.96 8.16 20.40
CA GLU A 119 -3.73 9.40 19.66
C GLU A 119 -3.37 9.12 18.19
N VAL A 120 -2.51 8.14 17.92
CA VAL A 120 -2.17 7.74 16.54
C VAL A 120 -3.41 7.30 15.77
N MET A 121 -4.23 6.42 16.35
CA MET A 121 -5.45 5.93 15.70
C MET A 121 -6.52 7.03 15.56
N THR A 122 -6.67 7.89 16.56
CA THR A 122 -7.61 9.03 16.50
C THR A 122 -7.23 10.00 15.39
N ASN A 123 -5.93 10.32 15.28
CA ASN A 123 -5.43 11.21 14.24
C ASN A 123 -5.53 10.57 12.85
N LEU A 124 -5.27 9.27 12.72
CA LEU A 124 -5.48 8.53 11.46
C LEU A 124 -6.95 8.59 11.03
N ASN A 125 -7.87 8.24 11.93
CA ASN A 125 -9.30 8.24 11.63
C ASN A 125 -9.79 9.63 11.22
N ARG A 126 -9.35 10.69 11.92
CA ARG A 126 -9.66 12.07 11.55
C ARG A 126 -9.19 12.40 10.13
N LYS A 127 -7.93 12.10 9.81
CA LYS A 127 -7.38 12.33 8.47
C LYS A 127 -8.14 11.57 7.38
N MET A 128 -8.56 10.33 7.65
CA MET A 128 -9.36 9.54 6.72
C MET A 128 -10.73 10.17 6.46
N VAL A 129 -11.42 10.62 7.51
CA VAL A 129 -12.73 11.28 7.38
C VAL A 129 -12.61 12.61 6.62
N GLU A 130 -11.55 13.39 6.88
CA GLU A 130 -11.28 14.66 6.21
C GLU A 130 -11.00 14.53 4.69
N GLN A 131 -10.65 13.33 4.20
CA GLN A 131 -10.46 13.13 2.76
C GLN A 131 -11.78 13.07 1.97
N GLU A 132 -12.94 12.96 2.65
CA GLU A 132 -14.26 12.86 2.01
C GLU A 132 -14.32 11.83 0.88
N LEU A 133 -13.65 10.68 1.08
CA LEU A 133 -13.53 9.67 0.04
C LEU A 133 -14.90 9.07 -0.31
N ASN A 134 -15.15 8.94 -1.61
CA ASN A 134 -16.35 8.30 -2.14
C ASN A 134 -16.26 6.78 -2.09
N GLY A 135 -17.41 6.13 -1.90
CA GLY A 135 -17.48 4.70 -1.60
C GLY A 135 -17.12 4.45 -0.15
N CYS A 136 -17.78 3.50 0.51
CA CYS A 136 -17.60 3.21 1.94
C CYS A 136 -16.19 2.64 2.23
N LEU A 137 -15.15 3.47 2.06
CA LEU A 137 -13.75 3.11 2.25
C LEU A 137 -13.42 3.18 3.73
N PHE A 138 -12.82 2.10 4.22
CA PHE A 138 -12.32 1.99 5.58
C PHE A 138 -11.06 1.13 5.58
N ALA A 139 -10.34 1.17 6.69
CA ALA A 139 -9.20 0.29 6.91
C ALA A 139 -9.22 -0.21 8.36
N THR A 140 -8.80 -1.45 8.54
CA THR A 140 -8.49 -2.00 9.86
C THR A 140 -7.01 -1.75 10.12
N CYS A 141 -6.67 -1.13 11.25
CA CYS A 141 -5.28 -0.84 11.60
C CYS A 141 -5.01 -1.27 13.04
N CYS A 142 -3.88 -1.93 13.26
CA CYS A 142 -3.36 -2.24 14.59
C CYS A 142 -2.00 -1.57 14.74
N TYR A 143 -1.92 -0.56 15.61
CA TYR A 143 -0.69 0.12 15.96
C TYR A 143 -0.25 -0.23 17.37
N CYS A 144 1.04 -0.41 17.53
CA CYS A 144 1.70 -0.75 18.78
C CYS A 144 2.92 0.15 18.99
N LEU A 145 3.18 0.49 20.25
CA LEU A 145 4.35 1.23 20.70
C LEU A 145 5.10 0.32 21.68
N LEU A 146 6.34 -0.01 21.33
CA LEU A 146 7.27 -0.77 22.18
C LEU A 146 8.28 0.17 22.82
#